data_AF-A0A932W7X4-F1
#
_entry.id   AF-A0A932W7X4-F1
#
_cell.length_a   1.000
_cell.length_b   1.000
_cell.length_c   1.000
_cell.angle_alpha   90.00
_cell.angle_beta   90.00
_cell.angle_gamma   90.00
#
_symmetry.space_group_name_H-M   'P 1'
#
loop_
_entity.id
_entity.type
_entity.pdbx_description
1 polymer ?
#
loop_
_entity_poly.entity_id
_entity_poly.type
_entity_poly.pdbx_seq_one_letter_code
_entity_poly.pdbx_strand_id
1 'polypeptide(L)'
;MSEWSPLRFTFDWEPADDSIKAPELRATWSRLETWVLGDCVTVVRDHATRSYRASITVPLYPLAEWIAFNWWLLSFDGREGRSSARLRRRNMFSAGDGFCWPDLQFRTTGEFTFLEWHALPASDTQPIEYVKHGACYIGSGEALAALADVVHAVLDRLAEAGVRGTPLASEWARIAGAEQEEQEFCQAAARLGLDPYSEGVDLASSIEDALADLPATVRADFLDVAPPYPDGLVEAAAWVTAALRGIPDATPPERQRFGLDMVADSAAIPLVEGAARPWAKGYAVARELRRRLELAPTDRFPEDLPVAAVAPPKRQIRGVTGAGGRIGDSESAYLVLAGSARMESRRFGMARALWHAGVSHTVGARRGAAEFLLTKATSTSQQAGRAFAAELLAPADGIRDMLGADPGPASQEELDDVAEHFGTAGLVIAHQVANQLAEQS
;
A
#
# COMPACT_ATOMS: atom_id res chain seq x y z
N MET A 1 0.28 6.86 27.85
CA MET A 1 0.36 6.27 26.49
C MET A 1 1.75 6.60 25.98
N SER A 2 2.55 5.58 25.67
CA SER A 2 4.00 5.73 25.46
C SER A 2 4.32 6.67 24.30
N GLU A 3 5.15 7.69 24.52
CA GLU A 3 5.69 8.64 23.52
C GLU A 3 6.71 7.97 22.58
N TRP A 4 6.42 6.76 22.09
CA TRP A 4 7.39 5.98 21.32
C TRP A 4 7.01 6.00 19.84
N SER A 5 7.93 6.49 19.00
CA SER A 5 7.80 6.43 17.54
C SER A 5 7.64 4.96 17.09
N PRO A 6 6.69 4.66 16.18
CA PRO A 6 6.46 3.29 15.69
C PRO A 6 7.66 2.66 14.97
N LEU A 7 8.50 3.45 14.32
CA LEU A 7 9.81 3.05 13.80
C LEU A 7 10.89 3.93 14.43
N ARG A 8 11.95 3.31 14.94
CA ARG A 8 13.04 4.03 15.61
C ARG A 8 14.38 3.36 15.34
N PHE A 9 15.36 4.18 14.96
CA PHE A 9 16.77 3.80 14.91
C PHE A 9 17.47 4.42 16.13
N THR A 10 18.11 3.60 16.95
CA THR A 10 18.93 4.07 18.08
C THR A 10 20.36 3.67 17.83
N PHE A 11 21.28 4.62 17.90
CA PHE A 11 22.68 4.35 17.62
C PHE A 11 23.61 5.21 18.47
N ASP A 12 24.76 4.63 18.79
CA ASP A 12 25.87 5.30 19.47
C ASP A 12 27.07 5.32 18.52
N TRP A 13 27.68 6.49 18.33
CA TRP A 13 28.90 6.62 17.54
C TRP A 13 30.08 5.97 18.29
N GLU A 14 30.78 5.07 17.61
CA GLU A 14 31.91 4.34 18.16
C GLU A 14 33.18 4.61 17.34
N PRO A 15 34.38 4.52 17.94
CA PRO A 15 35.60 4.57 17.15
C PRO A 15 35.65 3.37 16.20
N ALA A 16 35.86 3.64 14.91
CA ALA A 16 36.06 2.57 13.94
C ALA A 16 37.43 1.91 14.13
N ASP A 17 37.53 0.65 13.73
CA ASP A 17 38.80 -0.07 13.64
C ASP A 17 39.72 0.58 12.58
N ASP A 18 41.04 0.54 12.82
CA ASP A 18 42.05 1.10 11.92
C ASP A 18 42.03 0.48 10.51
N SER A 19 41.44 -0.71 10.36
CA SER A 19 41.22 -1.37 9.07
C SER A 19 40.21 -0.63 8.17
N ILE A 20 39.32 0.19 8.73
CA ILE A 20 38.32 0.96 7.96
C ILE A 20 39.00 2.19 7.33
N LYS A 21 39.23 2.14 6.01
CA LYS A 21 39.97 3.18 5.26
C LYS A 21 39.11 4.29 4.68
N ALA A 22 37.87 4.02 4.29
CA ALA A 22 36.96 5.05 3.79
C ALA A 22 36.61 6.05 4.91
N PRO A 23 36.77 7.37 4.67
CA PRO A 23 36.55 8.38 5.70
C PRO A 23 35.08 8.46 6.13
N GLU A 24 34.13 8.26 5.22
CA GLU A 24 32.70 8.27 5.49
C GLU A 24 32.30 7.12 6.44
N LEU A 25 32.81 5.92 6.15
CA LEU A 25 32.56 4.72 6.97
C LEU A 25 33.19 4.87 8.36
N ARG A 26 34.40 5.44 8.43
CA ARG A 26 35.09 5.64 9.72
C ARG A 26 34.37 6.67 10.59
N ALA A 27 33.92 7.78 10.00
CA ALA A 27 33.26 8.86 10.71
C ALA A 27 31.89 8.45 11.29
N THR A 28 31.21 7.53 10.60
CA THR A 28 29.83 7.10 10.89
C THR A 28 29.75 5.71 11.51
N TRP A 29 30.88 5.17 11.97
CA TRP A 29 30.91 3.89 12.66
C TRP A 29 30.07 3.93 13.94
N SER A 30 29.20 2.95 14.12
CA SER A 30 28.21 2.98 15.18
C SER A 30 27.80 1.61 15.66
N ARG A 31 27.23 1.58 16.87
CA ARG A 31 26.39 0.48 17.35
C ARG A 31 24.93 0.85 17.11
N LEU A 32 24.24 0.11 16.23
CA LEU A 32 22.87 0.35 15.80
C LEU A 32 21.89 -0.66 16.39
N GLU A 33 20.74 -0.17 16.84
CA GLU A 33 19.53 -0.96 17.05
C GLU A 33 18.35 -0.38 16.24
N THR A 34 17.54 -1.25 15.65
CA THR A 34 16.33 -0.88 14.93
C THR A 34 15.12 -1.46 15.65
N TRP A 35 14.14 -0.60 15.97
CA TRP A 35 12.95 -0.94 16.72
C TRP A 35 11.69 -0.64 15.91
N VAL A 36 10.75 -1.59 15.87
CA VAL A 36 9.45 -1.48 15.19
C VAL A 36 8.35 -1.87 16.17
N LEU A 37 7.47 -0.92 16.53
CA LEU A 37 6.38 -1.11 17.51
C LEU A 37 6.83 -1.77 18.84
N GLY A 38 8.08 -1.54 19.25
CA GLY A 38 8.68 -2.13 20.45
C GLY A 38 9.43 -3.45 20.22
N ASP A 39 9.35 -4.05 19.03
CA ASP A 39 10.17 -5.20 18.64
C ASP A 39 11.53 -4.74 18.10
N CYS A 40 12.62 -5.24 18.69
CA CYS A 40 13.96 -4.99 18.19
C CYS A 40 14.25 -5.93 17.00
N VAL A 41 14.31 -5.35 15.79
CA VAL A 41 14.55 -6.07 14.52
C VAL A 41 16.02 -6.51 14.40
N THR A 42 16.94 -5.77 15.01
CA THR A 42 18.39 -6.02 14.98
C THR A 42 18.87 -7.03 16.03
N VAL A 43 17.96 -7.82 16.63
CA VAL A 43 18.38 -8.90 17.53
C VAL A 43 19.10 -9.96 16.72
N VAL A 44 20.37 -10.15 17.05
CA VAL A 44 21.24 -11.11 16.39
C VAL A 44 21.82 -12.11 17.38
N ARG A 45 22.00 -13.34 16.90
CA ARG A 45 22.81 -14.37 17.53
C ARG A 45 24.22 -14.32 16.93
N ASP A 46 25.20 -14.10 17.79
CA ASP A 46 26.61 -14.10 17.41
C ASP A 46 27.19 -15.51 17.64
N HIS A 47 27.64 -16.16 16.56
CA HIS A 47 28.17 -17.52 16.63
C HIS A 47 29.57 -17.59 17.25
N ALA A 48 30.36 -16.52 17.16
CA ALA A 48 31.69 -16.46 17.76
C ALA A 48 31.61 -16.34 19.27
N THR A 49 30.71 -15.49 19.77
CA THR A 49 30.53 -15.26 21.22
C THR A 49 29.46 -16.14 21.86
N ARG A 50 28.66 -16.86 21.06
CA ARG A 50 27.49 -17.67 21.48
C ARG A 50 26.48 -16.87 22.32
N SER A 51 26.32 -15.59 21.99
CA SER A 51 25.44 -14.66 22.73
C SER A 51 24.38 -14.06 21.82
N TYR A 52 23.32 -13.53 22.44
CA TYR A 52 22.32 -12.71 21.77
C TYR A 52 22.58 -11.25 22.12
N ARG A 53 22.47 -10.36 21.12
CA ARG A 53 22.54 -8.92 21.32
C ARG A 53 21.48 -8.22 20.48
N ALA A 54 20.99 -7.08 20.98
CA ALA A 54 19.98 -6.27 20.31
C ALA A 54 20.55 -5.38 19.20
N SER A 55 21.88 -5.22 19.17
CA SER A 55 22.57 -4.27 18.30
C SER A 55 23.52 -4.94 17.32
N ILE A 56 23.79 -4.26 16.21
CA ILE A 56 24.86 -4.55 15.26
C ILE A 56 25.86 -3.40 15.22
N THR A 57 27.12 -3.70 14.90
CA THR A 57 28.17 -2.68 14.77
C THR A 57 28.45 -2.47 13.28
N VAL A 58 28.07 -1.32 12.75
CA VAL A 58 28.12 -0.98 11.33
C VAL A 58 28.29 0.54 11.14
N PRO A 59 28.88 1.00 10.02
CA PRO A 59 28.81 2.40 9.66
C PRO A 59 27.39 2.74 9.20
N LEU A 60 26.85 3.90 9.61
CA LEU A 60 25.53 4.34 9.15
C LEU A 60 25.53 5.01 7.77
N TYR A 61 26.71 5.38 7.25
CA TYR A 61 26.80 6.01 5.93
C TYR A 61 26.10 5.21 4.81
N PRO A 62 26.31 3.88 4.65
CA PRO A 62 25.66 3.11 3.58
C PRO A 62 24.14 3.07 3.74
N LEU A 63 23.64 3.03 4.98
CA LEU A 63 22.20 3.11 5.25
C LEU A 63 21.63 4.45 4.84
N ALA A 64 22.26 5.56 5.24
CA ALA A 64 21.81 6.89 4.87
C ALA A 64 21.86 7.12 3.35
N GLU A 65 22.90 6.64 2.68
CA GLU A 65 23.02 6.67 1.22
C GLU A 65 21.89 5.87 0.58
N TRP A 66 21.65 4.63 1.01
CA TRP A 66 20.53 3.84 0.51
C TRP A 66 19.17 4.52 0.73
N ILE A 67 18.94 5.17 1.87
CA ILE A 67 17.71 5.94 2.12
C ILE A 67 17.57 7.08 1.11
N ALA A 68 18.62 7.89 0.93
CA ALA A 68 18.58 9.04 0.02
C ALA A 68 18.31 8.60 -1.42
N PHE A 69 19.09 7.65 -1.95
CA PHE A 69 18.93 7.17 -3.33
C PHE A 69 17.60 6.47 -3.59
N ASN A 70 16.93 5.95 -2.56
CA ASN A 70 15.64 5.28 -2.71
C ASN A 70 14.47 6.11 -2.16
N TRP A 71 14.68 7.38 -1.79
CA TRP A 71 13.72 8.18 -1.03
C TRP A 71 12.33 8.22 -1.68
N TRP A 72 12.26 8.52 -2.98
CA TRP A 72 11.02 8.60 -3.73
C TRP A 72 10.29 7.25 -3.80
N LEU A 73 11.03 6.16 -3.98
CA LEU A 73 10.46 4.80 -4.04
C LEU A 73 10.00 4.32 -2.66
N LEU A 74 10.76 4.59 -1.61
CA LEU A 74 10.35 4.31 -0.23
C LEU A 74 9.08 5.09 0.14
N SER A 75 8.91 6.29 -0.41
CA SER A 75 7.76 7.16 -0.18
C SER A 75 6.51 6.75 -0.96
N PHE A 76 6.66 6.34 -2.23
CA PHE A 76 5.51 6.23 -3.14
C PHE A 76 5.37 4.91 -3.91
N ASP A 77 6.36 4.02 -3.92
CA ASP A 77 6.29 2.78 -4.69
C ASP A 77 5.52 1.66 -3.94
N GLY A 78 4.20 1.66 -4.09
CA GLY A 78 3.30 0.65 -3.53
C GLY A 78 3.06 -0.57 -4.42
N ARG A 79 3.79 -0.69 -5.54
CA ARG A 79 3.55 -1.76 -6.52
C ARG A 79 3.92 -3.13 -5.96
N GLU A 80 3.13 -4.14 -6.31
CA GLU A 80 3.46 -5.54 -6.03
C GLU A 80 4.49 -6.08 -7.02
N GLY A 81 5.28 -7.06 -6.56
CA GLY A 81 6.20 -7.84 -7.38
C GLY A 81 7.55 -8.03 -6.72
N ARG A 82 8.15 -9.22 -6.93
CA ARG A 82 9.40 -9.66 -6.30
C ARG A 82 10.61 -9.55 -7.22
N SER A 83 10.66 -8.55 -8.10
CA SER A 83 11.86 -8.35 -8.91
C SER A 83 13.03 -8.03 -7.99
N SER A 84 14.20 -8.62 -8.26
CA SER A 84 15.39 -8.44 -7.42
C SER A 84 15.77 -6.96 -7.30
N ALA A 85 15.63 -6.19 -8.39
CA ALA A 85 15.83 -4.75 -8.39
C ALA A 85 14.91 -4.03 -7.39
N ARG A 86 13.61 -4.30 -7.42
CA ARG A 86 12.65 -3.66 -6.52
C ARG A 86 12.87 -4.04 -5.06
N LEU A 87 13.17 -5.31 -4.79
CA LEU A 87 13.51 -5.75 -3.43
C LEU A 87 14.72 -4.97 -2.90
N ARG A 88 15.76 -4.77 -3.72
CA ARG A 88 16.94 -3.99 -3.32
C ARG A 88 16.63 -2.53 -2.97
N ARG A 89 15.68 -1.91 -3.67
CA ARG A 89 15.30 -0.51 -3.45
C ARG A 89 14.40 -0.29 -2.22
N ARG A 90 13.85 -1.38 -1.67
CA ARG A 90 12.87 -1.34 -0.58
C ARG A 90 13.28 -2.14 0.65
N ASN A 91 14.45 -2.76 0.65
CA ASN A 91 14.91 -3.60 1.74
C ASN A 91 16.25 -3.10 2.29
N MET A 92 16.29 -2.84 3.60
CA MET A 92 17.47 -2.40 4.33
C MET A 92 18.65 -3.35 4.19
N PHE A 93 18.41 -4.64 3.92
CA PHE A 93 19.43 -5.64 3.59
C PHE A 93 20.34 -5.18 2.44
N SER A 94 19.86 -4.30 1.58
CA SER A 94 20.57 -3.80 0.40
C SER A 94 21.30 -2.48 0.62
N ALA A 95 21.38 -1.97 1.86
CA ALA A 95 22.11 -0.76 2.19
C ALA A 95 23.62 -0.84 1.88
N GLY A 96 24.17 -2.05 1.70
CA GLY A 96 25.44 -2.24 0.99
C GLY A 96 26.71 -2.29 1.84
N ASP A 97 27.85 -2.10 1.16
CA ASP A 97 29.24 -2.10 1.63
C ASP A 97 29.76 -3.36 2.35
N GLY A 98 29.11 -4.50 2.11
CA GLY A 98 29.55 -5.78 2.69
C GLY A 98 29.23 -5.92 4.18
N PHE A 99 28.50 -4.97 4.76
CA PHE A 99 27.99 -5.06 6.13
C PHE A 99 26.70 -5.89 6.19
N CYS A 100 26.48 -6.53 7.34
CA CYS A 100 25.34 -7.41 7.56
C CYS A 100 24.13 -6.58 8.04
N TRP A 101 23.30 -6.11 7.13
CA TRP A 101 22.06 -5.39 7.44
C TRP A 101 20.86 -6.35 7.64
N PRO A 102 19.83 -5.98 8.44
CA PRO A 102 18.65 -6.82 8.62
C PRO A 102 17.82 -6.93 7.34
N ASP A 103 17.13 -8.05 7.15
CA ASP A 103 16.03 -8.17 6.20
C ASP A 103 14.82 -7.40 6.74
N LEU A 104 14.75 -6.10 6.45
CA LEU A 104 13.66 -5.21 6.80
C LEU A 104 13.18 -4.51 5.54
N GLN A 105 12.00 -4.92 5.07
CA GLN A 105 11.38 -4.42 3.85
C GLN A 105 10.32 -3.35 4.15
N PHE A 106 10.31 -2.30 3.34
CA PHE A 106 9.37 -1.19 3.37
C PHE A 106 8.44 -1.26 2.15
N ARG A 107 7.13 -1.17 2.37
CA ARG A 107 6.13 -1.08 1.29
C ARG A 107 5.08 -0.03 1.65
N THR A 108 5.20 1.14 1.05
CA THR A 108 4.20 2.21 1.16
C THR A 108 2.89 1.81 0.48
N THR A 109 1.77 2.19 1.07
CA THR A 109 0.42 1.95 0.57
C THR A 109 -0.42 3.24 0.60
N GLY A 110 0.26 4.39 0.55
CA GLY A 110 -0.35 5.71 0.75
C GLY A 110 -0.13 6.17 2.18
N GLU A 111 -1.18 6.20 2.99
CA GLU A 111 -1.13 6.68 4.39
C GLU A 111 -0.35 5.75 5.34
N PHE A 112 -0.21 4.47 4.97
CA PHE A 112 0.48 3.47 5.75
C PHE A 112 1.66 2.85 5.00
N THR A 113 2.72 2.54 5.74
CA THR A 113 3.84 1.70 5.27
C THR A 113 3.75 0.35 5.95
N PHE A 114 3.70 -0.70 5.13
CA PHE A 114 3.85 -2.07 5.58
C PHE A 114 5.34 -2.38 5.75
N LEU A 115 5.71 -2.77 6.97
CA LEU A 115 7.04 -3.28 7.31
C LEU A 115 6.96 -4.79 7.45
N GLU A 116 7.94 -5.48 6.88
CA GLU A 116 8.09 -6.93 6.99
C GLU A 116 9.57 -7.25 7.22
N TRP A 117 9.85 -8.11 8.19
CA TRP A 117 11.21 -8.55 8.48
C TRP A 117 11.28 -10.05 8.69
N HIS A 118 12.41 -10.63 8.32
CA HIS A 118 12.65 -12.07 8.39
C HIS A 118 13.93 -12.40 9.14
N ALA A 119 13.93 -13.60 9.72
CA ALA A 119 15.15 -14.18 10.24
C ALA A 119 16.12 -14.45 9.07
N LEU A 120 17.38 -14.09 9.26
CA LEU A 120 18.45 -14.34 8.31
C LEU A 120 19.46 -15.29 8.96
N PRO A 121 19.62 -16.53 8.45
CA PRO A 121 20.58 -17.46 9.00
C PRO A 121 22.00 -16.95 8.81
N ALA A 122 22.89 -17.32 9.73
CA ALA A 122 24.32 -17.10 9.55
C ALA A 122 24.82 -17.83 8.29
N SER A 123 25.87 -17.29 7.68
CA SER A 123 26.52 -17.87 6.51
C SER A 123 28.03 -17.78 6.64
N ASP A 124 28.78 -18.42 5.73
CA ASP A 124 30.24 -18.39 5.74
C ASP A 124 30.82 -16.96 5.65
N THR A 125 30.03 -16.01 5.12
CA THR A 125 30.38 -14.59 5.01
C THR A 125 29.68 -13.70 6.03
N GLN A 126 28.76 -14.23 6.84
CA GLN A 126 27.99 -13.48 7.83
C GLN A 126 28.02 -14.22 9.19
N PRO A 127 28.85 -13.78 10.15
CA PRO A 127 29.05 -14.48 11.43
C PRO A 127 27.88 -14.31 12.42
N ILE A 128 26.86 -13.53 12.04
CA ILE A 128 25.68 -13.23 12.84
C ILE A 128 24.42 -13.75 12.15
N GLU A 129 23.49 -14.26 12.94
CA GLU A 129 22.16 -14.70 12.53
C GLU A 129 21.11 -13.70 13.06
N TYR A 130 20.27 -13.14 12.19
CA TYR A 130 19.08 -12.40 12.64
C TYR A 130 17.98 -13.38 12.99
N VAL A 131 17.40 -13.27 14.18
CA VAL A 131 16.49 -14.30 14.73
C VAL A 131 15.02 -13.90 14.77
N LYS A 132 14.72 -12.62 14.50
CA LYS A 132 13.37 -12.08 14.57
C LYS A 132 12.70 -12.11 13.21
N HIS A 133 11.40 -12.38 13.20
CA HIS A 133 10.51 -12.20 12.06
C HIS A 133 9.26 -11.47 12.53
N GLY A 134 8.58 -10.82 11.60
CA GLY A 134 7.34 -10.11 11.91
C GLY A 134 6.93 -9.18 10.78
N ALA A 135 5.72 -8.64 10.89
CA ALA A 135 5.22 -7.66 9.95
C ALA A 135 4.19 -6.76 10.64
N CYS A 136 4.14 -5.49 10.23
CA CYS A 136 3.17 -4.54 10.75
C CYS A 136 2.89 -3.39 9.78
N TYR A 137 1.85 -2.63 10.06
CA TYR A 137 1.57 -1.36 9.41
C TYR A 137 1.87 -0.22 10.39
N ILE A 138 2.56 0.81 9.91
CA ILE A 138 2.79 2.08 10.61
C ILE A 138 2.41 3.25 9.71
N GLY A 139 2.27 4.47 10.25
CA GLY A 139 2.02 5.65 9.42
C GLY A 139 3.19 5.92 8.46
N SER A 140 2.91 6.16 7.19
CA SER A 140 3.96 6.45 6.20
C SER A 140 4.78 7.68 6.59
N GLY A 141 4.14 8.72 7.14
CA GLY A 141 4.82 9.92 7.62
C GLY A 141 5.80 9.63 8.76
N GLU A 142 5.43 8.74 9.69
CA GLU A 142 6.30 8.33 10.81
C GLU A 142 7.49 7.49 10.31
N ALA A 143 7.24 6.58 9.36
CA ALA A 143 8.29 5.79 8.73
C ALA A 143 9.31 6.68 8.01
N LEU A 144 8.85 7.62 7.19
CA LEU A 144 9.70 8.52 6.43
C LEU A 144 10.45 9.50 7.33
N ALA A 145 9.82 10.01 8.40
CA ALA A 145 10.49 10.85 9.39
C ALA A 145 11.65 10.10 10.05
N ALA A 146 11.41 8.86 10.52
CA ALA A 146 12.46 8.05 11.14
C ALA A 146 13.63 7.75 10.18
N LEU A 147 13.37 7.57 8.88
CA LEU A 147 14.41 7.39 7.86
C LEU A 147 15.18 8.69 7.59
N ALA A 148 14.49 9.83 7.49
CA ALA A 148 15.12 11.14 7.33
C ALA A 148 16.02 11.49 8.51
N ASP A 149 15.61 11.15 9.73
CA ASP A 149 16.41 11.39 10.94
C ASP A 149 17.76 10.65 10.89
N VAL A 150 17.81 9.43 10.35
CA VAL A 150 19.09 8.72 10.12
C VAL A 150 19.96 9.48 9.13
N VAL A 151 19.39 9.96 8.03
CA VAL A 151 20.14 10.72 7.02
C VAL A 151 20.71 12.01 7.61
N HIS A 152 19.90 12.78 8.35
CA HIS A 152 20.35 14.00 9.00
C HIS A 152 21.46 13.72 10.03
N ALA A 153 21.30 12.72 10.89
CA ALA A 153 22.31 12.36 11.87
C ALA A 153 23.65 11.97 11.23
N VAL A 154 23.61 11.26 10.10
CA VAL A 154 24.82 10.91 9.34
C VAL A 154 25.45 12.16 8.70
N LEU A 155 24.66 13.03 8.07
CA LEU A 155 25.17 14.26 7.46
C LEU A 155 25.82 15.19 8.49
N ASP A 156 25.19 15.36 9.65
CA ASP A 156 25.74 16.13 10.77
C ASP A 156 27.08 15.53 11.22
N ARG A 157 27.12 14.19 11.37
CA ARG A 157 28.34 13.48 11.78
C ARG A 157 29.49 13.63 10.78
N LEU A 158 29.19 13.57 9.49
CA LEU A 158 30.20 13.80 8.43
C LEU A 158 30.73 15.23 8.47
N ALA A 159 29.85 16.21 8.67
CA ALA A 159 30.21 17.61 8.77
C ALA A 159 31.15 17.88 9.97
N GLU A 160 30.84 17.31 11.14
CA GLU A 160 31.71 17.35 12.34
C GLU A 160 33.09 16.73 12.08
N ALA A 161 33.13 15.61 11.36
CA ALA A 161 34.36 14.91 10.99
C ALA A 161 35.13 15.59 9.83
N GLY A 162 34.59 16.67 9.26
CA GLY A 162 35.18 17.39 8.13
C GLY A 162 35.12 16.63 6.80
N VAL A 163 34.30 15.58 6.71
CA VAL A 163 34.08 14.81 5.48
C VAL A 163 33.03 15.52 4.64
N ARG A 164 33.37 15.90 3.42
CA ARG A 164 32.53 16.75 2.54
C ARG A 164 32.49 16.21 1.13
N GLY A 165 31.49 16.66 0.35
CA GLY A 165 31.36 16.30 -1.06
C GLY A 165 30.97 14.84 -1.26
N THR A 166 30.27 14.25 -0.29
CA THR A 166 29.79 12.87 -0.39
C THR A 166 28.60 12.78 -1.36
N PRO A 167 28.43 11.62 -2.05
CA PRO A 167 27.22 11.37 -2.85
C PRO A 167 25.94 11.57 -2.04
N LEU A 168 25.90 11.08 -0.79
CA LEU A 168 24.77 11.28 0.13
C LEU A 168 24.38 12.76 0.28
N ALA A 169 25.35 13.65 0.54
CA ALA A 169 25.08 15.07 0.74
C ALA A 169 24.50 15.73 -0.53
N SER A 170 25.05 15.36 -1.70
CA SER A 170 24.57 15.86 -2.99
C SER A 170 23.14 15.39 -3.27
N GLU A 171 22.87 14.11 -3.02
CA GLU A 171 21.58 13.49 -3.29
C GLU A 171 20.49 14.03 -2.37
N TRP A 172 20.77 14.13 -1.06
CA TRP A 172 19.81 14.66 -0.09
C TRP A 172 19.49 16.13 -0.32
N ALA A 173 20.49 16.94 -0.68
CA ALA A 173 20.29 18.35 -1.02
C ALA A 173 19.37 18.51 -2.24
N ARG A 174 19.46 17.61 -3.22
CA ARG A 174 18.61 17.60 -4.40
C ARG A 174 17.17 17.23 -4.08
N ILE A 175 16.97 16.20 -3.25
CA ILE A 175 15.63 15.81 -2.77
C ILE A 175 14.99 16.96 -1.98
N ALA A 176 15.72 17.55 -1.04
CA ALA A 176 15.22 18.64 -0.20
C ALA A 176 14.99 19.95 -0.97
N GLY A 177 15.75 20.16 -2.05
CA GLY A 177 15.66 21.34 -2.91
C GLY A 177 14.73 21.22 -4.10
N ALA A 178 14.08 20.06 -4.30
CA ALA A 178 13.21 19.82 -5.46
C ALA A 178 12.01 20.77 -5.46
N GLU A 179 11.77 21.42 -6.60
CA GLU A 179 10.62 22.31 -6.79
C GLU A 179 9.31 21.51 -6.94
N GLN A 180 8.15 22.16 -6.79
CA GLN A 180 6.86 21.46 -6.80
C GLN A 180 6.65 20.59 -8.06
N GLU A 181 6.98 21.11 -9.24
CA GLU A 181 6.86 20.37 -10.50
C GLU A 181 7.79 19.14 -10.54
N GLU A 182 9.02 19.28 -10.04
CA GLU A 182 9.95 18.17 -9.91
C GLU A 182 9.45 17.13 -8.90
N GLN A 183 8.87 17.56 -7.78
CA GLN A 183 8.27 16.64 -6.79
C GLN A 183 7.09 15.86 -7.37
N GLU A 184 6.21 16.52 -8.12
CA GLU A 184 5.07 15.89 -8.80
C GLU A 184 5.54 14.84 -9.81
N PHE A 185 6.57 15.16 -10.59
CA PHE A 185 7.21 14.21 -11.51
C PHE A 185 7.86 13.04 -10.76
N CYS A 186 8.65 13.31 -9.73
CA CYS A 186 9.34 12.29 -8.95
C CYS A 186 8.35 11.32 -8.29
N GLN A 187 7.25 11.86 -7.75
CA GLN A 187 6.15 11.06 -7.21
C GLN A 187 5.52 10.18 -8.30
N ALA A 188 5.28 10.72 -9.49
CA ALA A 188 4.66 9.97 -10.58
C ALA A 188 5.55 8.82 -11.07
N ALA A 189 6.84 9.07 -11.28
CA ALA A 189 7.82 8.07 -11.66
C ALA A 189 7.97 6.99 -10.56
N ALA A 190 8.04 7.39 -9.29
CA ALA A 190 8.16 6.44 -8.18
C ALA A 190 6.92 5.52 -8.04
N ARG A 191 5.71 6.05 -8.27
CA ARG A 191 4.48 5.23 -8.31
C ARG A 191 4.48 4.21 -9.45
N LEU A 192 5.18 4.50 -10.55
CA LEU A 192 5.43 3.53 -11.62
C LEU A 192 6.51 2.50 -11.27
N GLY A 193 7.18 2.66 -10.14
CA GLY A 193 8.30 1.83 -9.68
C GLY A 193 9.62 2.19 -10.37
N LEU A 194 9.72 3.40 -10.90
CA LEU A 194 10.89 3.92 -11.62
C LEU A 194 11.70 4.82 -10.70
N ASP A 195 13.02 4.75 -10.80
CA ASP A 195 13.89 5.78 -10.23
C ASP A 195 13.69 7.10 -11.00
N PRO A 196 13.26 8.20 -10.35
CA PRO A 196 12.87 9.42 -11.04
C PRO A 196 14.04 10.14 -11.73
N TYR A 197 15.26 9.79 -11.39
CA TYR A 197 16.47 10.48 -11.82
C TYR A 197 17.30 9.67 -12.82
N SER A 198 16.79 8.50 -13.19
CA SER A 198 17.32 7.66 -14.24
C SER A 198 16.18 7.09 -15.09
N GLU A 199 15.56 5.99 -14.68
CA GLU A 199 14.51 5.28 -15.42
C GLU A 199 13.27 6.15 -15.71
N GLY A 200 12.93 7.06 -14.80
CA GLY A 200 11.83 8.01 -14.95
C GLY A 200 12.08 9.03 -16.04
N VAL A 201 13.33 9.51 -16.17
CA VAL A 201 13.72 10.49 -17.20
C VAL A 201 13.51 9.93 -18.60
N ASP A 202 13.82 8.63 -18.79
CA ASP A 202 13.61 7.94 -20.07
C ASP A 202 12.12 7.88 -20.47
N LEU A 203 11.20 8.00 -19.51
CA LEU A 203 9.76 7.92 -19.70
C LEU A 203 9.02 9.25 -19.48
N ALA A 204 9.74 10.36 -19.30
CA ALA A 204 9.15 11.62 -18.85
C ALA A 204 7.98 12.10 -19.74
N SER A 205 8.19 12.20 -21.06
CA SER A 205 7.12 12.62 -21.98
C SER A 205 5.94 11.63 -21.99
N SER A 206 6.18 10.32 -21.85
CA SER A 206 5.10 9.34 -21.79
C SER A 206 4.28 9.44 -20.50
N ILE A 207 4.91 9.81 -19.39
CA ILE A 207 4.22 10.07 -18.12
C ILE A 207 3.38 11.33 -18.25
N GLU A 208 3.95 12.42 -18.75
CA GLU A 208 3.24 13.69 -18.97
C GLU A 208 2.03 13.52 -19.90
N ASP A 209 2.23 12.92 -21.07
CA ASP A 209 1.16 12.67 -22.05
C ASP A 209 0.03 11.80 -21.47
N ALA A 210 0.39 10.75 -20.72
CA ALA A 210 -0.60 9.88 -20.10
C ALA A 210 -1.43 10.60 -19.02
N LEU A 211 -0.82 11.53 -18.28
CA LEU A 211 -1.48 12.24 -17.19
C LEU A 211 -2.27 13.47 -17.66
N ALA A 212 -1.93 14.06 -18.81
CA ALA A 212 -2.54 15.27 -19.34
C ALA A 212 -4.08 15.17 -19.44
N ASP A 213 -4.57 14.05 -19.97
CA ASP A 213 -6.01 13.81 -20.18
C ASP A 213 -6.72 13.17 -18.97
N LEU A 214 -5.97 12.75 -17.95
CA LEU A 214 -6.53 12.06 -16.80
C LEU A 214 -6.95 13.04 -15.69
N PRO A 215 -8.17 12.90 -15.13
CA PRO A 215 -8.57 13.65 -13.94
C PRO A 215 -7.62 13.41 -12.78
N ALA A 216 -7.29 14.46 -12.02
CA ALA A 216 -6.35 14.38 -10.89
C ALA A 216 -6.75 13.32 -9.86
N THR A 217 -8.06 13.09 -9.69
CA THR A 217 -8.66 12.09 -8.79
C THR A 217 -8.23 10.65 -9.08
N VAL A 218 -7.88 10.32 -10.32
CA VAL A 218 -7.54 8.94 -10.74
C VAL A 218 -6.06 8.72 -11.03
N ARG A 219 -5.26 9.78 -11.14
CA ARG A 219 -3.83 9.70 -11.54
C ARG A 219 -3.01 8.79 -10.63
N ALA A 220 -3.20 8.91 -9.32
CA ALA A 220 -2.51 8.08 -8.32
C ALA A 220 -2.77 6.58 -8.54
N ASP A 221 -4.05 6.17 -8.52
CA ASP A 221 -4.44 4.77 -8.71
C ASP A 221 -4.05 4.25 -10.10
N PHE A 222 -4.04 5.12 -11.12
CA PHE A 222 -3.56 4.80 -12.45
C PHE A 222 -2.07 4.44 -12.43
N LEU A 223 -1.22 5.31 -11.90
CA LEU A 223 0.23 5.12 -11.85
C LEU A 223 0.63 3.88 -11.04
N ASP A 224 -0.14 3.52 -10.00
CA ASP A 224 0.14 2.32 -9.18
C ASP A 224 0.00 1.00 -9.95
N VAL A 225 -0.69 0.99 -11.10
CA VAL A 225 -0.93 -0.22 -11.90
C VAL A 225 -0.51 -0.12 -13.35
N ALA A 226 -0.36 1.09 -13.89
CA ALA A 226 -0.06 1.30 -15.29
C ALA A 226 1.26 0.62 -15.68
N PRO A 227 1.36 -0.01 -16.86
CA PRO A 227 2.61 -0.63 -17.30
C PRO A 227 3.71 0.42 -17.46
N PRO A 228 4.92 0.25 -16.90
CA PRO A 228 5.97 1.28 -16.92
C PRO A 228 6.79 1.22 -18.22
N TYR A 229 6.12 1.39 -19.37
CA TYR A 229 6.74 1.51 -20.70
C TYR A 229 5.83 2.33 -21.62
N PRO A 230 6.35 2.99 -22.68
CA PRO A 230 5.64 4.07 -23.38
C PRO A 230 4.27 3.66 -23.92
N ASP A 231 4.22 2.63 -24.76
CA ASP A 231 2.97 2.19 -25.40
C ASP A 231 1.92 1.73 -24.37
N GLY A 232 2.38 1.10 -23.28
CA GLY A 232 1.51 0.58 -22.23
C GLY A 232 0.88 1.68 -21.39
N LEU A 233 1.64 2.75 -21.10
CA LEU A 233 1.13 3.94 -20.40
C LEU A 233 0.05 4.63 -21.23
N VAL A 234 0.34 4.93 -22.49
CA VAL A 234 -0.58 5.66 -23.39
C VAL A 234 -1.85 4.85 -23.65
N GLU A 235 -1.72 3.54 -23.90
CA GLU A 235 -2.88 2.66 -24.09
C GLU A 235 -3.77 2.61 -22.84
N ALA A 236 -3.17 2.48 -21.65
CA ALA A 236 -3.90 2.42 -20.40
C ALA A 236 -4.61 3.74 -20.10
N ALA A 237 -3.95 4.88 -20.32
CA ALA A 237 -4.53 6.21 -20.13
C ALA A 237 -5.71 6.43 -21.07
N ALA A 238 -5.56 6.11 -22.36
CA ALA A 238 -6.63 6.23 -23.35
C ALA A 238 -7.86 5.40 -22.99
N TRP A 239 -7.67 4.19 -22.46
CA TRP A 239 -8.77 3.36 -21.98
C TRP A 239 -9.51 4.00 -20.79
N VAL A 240 -8.78 4.50 -19.80
CA VAL A 240 -9.36 5.17 -18.63
C VAL A 240 -10.13 6.41 -19.06
N THR A 241 -9.53 7.27 -19.88
CA THR A 241 -10.18 8.47 -20.41
C THR A 241 -11.46 8.14 -21.17
N ALA A 242 -11.44 7.11 -22.03
CA ALA A 242 -12.63 6.67 -22.75
C ALA A 242 -13.73 6.15 -21.81
N ALA A 243 -13.37 5.41 -20.76
CA ALA A 243 -14.32 4.91 -19.78
C ALA A 243 -14.99 6.03 -18.96
N LEU A 244 -14.22 7.05 -18.58
CA LEU A 244 -14.73 8.19 -17.79
C LEU A 244 -15.59 9.16 -18.60
N ARG A 245 -15.36 9.30 -19.91
CA ARG A 245 -16.15 10.18 -20.80
C ARG A 245 -17.66 9.87 -20.83
N GLY A 246 -18.06 8.64 -20.54
CA GLY A 246 -19.47 8.23 -20.53
C GLY A 246 -20.25 8.61 -19.27
N ILE A 247 -19.59 9.12 -18.22
CA ILE A 247 -20.21 9.41 -16.93
C ILE A 247 -21.25 10.54 -17.00
N PRO A 248 -20.99 11.70 -17.64
CA PRO A 248 -21.94 12.81 -17.64
C PRO A 248 -23.29 12.49 -18.27
N ASP A 249 -23.30 11.60 -19.28
CA ASP A 249 -24.50 11.18 -20.01
C ASP A 249 -25.11 9.87 -19.45
N ALA A 250 -24.56 9.34 -18.36
CA ALA A 250 -25.04 8.10 -17.77
C ALA A 250 -26.43 8.29 -17.16
N THR A 251 -27.31 7.31 -17.39
CA THR A 251 -28.62 7.27 -16.74
C THR A 251 -28.53 6.53 -15.41
N PRO A 252 -29.04 7.10 -14.30
CA PRO A 252 -29.13 6.39 -13.03
C PRO A 252 -29.94 5.09 -13.14
N PRO A 253 -29.70 4.09 -12.27
CA PRO A 253 -30.52 2.88 -12.21
C PRO A 253 -32.01 3.21 -11.99
N GLU A 254 -32.92 2.52 -12.68
CA GLU A 254 -34.37 2.72 -12.54
C GLU A 254 -34.89 2.37 -11.13
N ARG A 255 -34.21 1.44 -10.45
CA ARG A 255 -34.52 1.01 -9.08
C ARG A 255 -33.24 1.00 -8.26
N GLN A 256 -33.31 1.58 -7.07
CA GLN A 256 -32.27 1.50 -6.06
C GLN A 256 -32.91 1.47 -4.67
N ARG A 257 -32.40 0.61 -3.78
CA ARG A 257 -32.94 0.48 -2.41
C ARG A 257 -32.39 1.54 -1.45
N PHE A 258 -31.27 2.16 -1.79
CA PHE A 258 -30.59 3.22 -1.04
C PHE A 258 -29.75 4.09 -1.97
N GLY A 259 -29.23 5.21 -1.46
CA GLY A 259 -28.36 6.15 -2.18
C GLY A 259 -26.93 6.18 -1.65
N LEU A 260 -26.01 6.78 -2.41
CA LEU A 260 -24.60 6.93 -2.03
C LEU A 260 -24.40 7.71 -0.72
N ASP A 261 -25.28 8.65 -0.37
CA ASP A 261 -25.22 9.39 0.89
C ASP A 261 -25.37 8.46 2.10
N MET A 262 -26.12 7.36 2.01
CA MET A 262 -26.19 6.36 3.09
C MET A 262 -24.85 5.65 3.27
N VAL A 263 -24.09 5.45 2.20
CA VAL A 263 -22.72 4.90 2.25
C VAL A 263 -21.78 5.92 2.90
N ALA A 264 -21.89 7.19 2.51
CA ALA A 264 -21.11 8.28 3.09
C ALA A 264 -21.37 8.42 4.60
N ASP A 265 -22.63 8.39 5.03
CA ASP A 265 -23.02 8.44 6.43
C ASP A 265 -22.53 7.22 7.22
N SER A 266 -22.47 6.04 6.57
CA SER A 266 -21.91 4.84 7.17
C SER A 266 -20.39 4.95 7.35
N ALA A 267 -19.72 5.77 6.54
CA ALA A 267 -18.29 6.05 6.64
C ALA A 267 -17.94 7.14 7.65
N ALA A 268 -18.92 7.88 8.16
CA ALA A 268 -18.74 8.88 9.21
C ALA A 268 -18.57 8.26 10.61
N ILE A 269 -18.61 6.92 10.73
CA ILE A 269 -18.35 6.23 12.00
C ILE A 269 -16.90 6.46 12.47
N PRO A 270 -16.68 6.78 13.76
CA PRO A 270 -15.35 6.81 14.33
C PRO A 270 -14.73 5.42 14.24
N LEU A 271 -13.54 5.32 13.65
CA LEU A 271 -12.73 4.11 13.79
C LEU A 271 -12.14 4.10 15.19
N VAL A 272 -12.09 2.91 15.80
CA VAL A 272 -11.38 2.72 17.07
C VAL A 272 -9.90 3.00 16.81
N GLU A 273 -9.31 3.94 17.56
CA GLU A 273 -7.89 4.23 17.55
C GLU A 273 -7.08 2.94 17.78
N GLY A 274 -6.09 2.68 16.93
CA GLY A 274 -5.24 1.48 17.01
C GLY A 274 -5.63 0.32 16.07
N ALA A 275 -6.73 0.43 15.30
CA ALA A 275 -6.99 -0.46 14.18
C ALA A 275 -6.10 -0.10 12.97
N ALA A 276 -4.79 -0.30 13.10
CA ALA A 276 -3.73 0.13 12.18
C ALA A 276 -3.72 -0.59 10.81
N ARG A 277 -4.83 -1.20 10.37
CA ARG A 277 -4.89 -1.98 9.12
C ARG A 277 -5.69 -1.24 8.06
N PRO A 278 -5.15 -1.07 6.83
CA PRO A 278 -5.82 -0.34 5.74
C PRO A 278 -7.25 -0.79 5.44
N TRP A 279 -7.54 -2.09 5.57
CA TRP A 279 -8.83 -2.68 5.24
C TRP A 279 -9.89 -2.60 6.34
N ALA A 280 -9.50 -2.30 7.59
CA ALA A 280 -10.43 -2.30 8.73
C ALA A 280 -11.59 -1.32 8.54
N LYS A 281 -11.32 -0.15 7.95
CA LYS A 281 -12.36 0.83 7.61
C LYS A 281 -13.38 0.27 6.63
N GLY A 282 -12.92 -0.48 5.62
CA GLY A 282 -13.81 -1.11 4.65
C GLY A 282 -14.83 -2.04 5.31
N TYR A 283 -14.37 -2.91 6.21
CA TYR A 283 -15.23 -3.82 6.97
C TYR A 283 -16.22 -3.08 7.86
N ALA A 284 -15.76 -2.08 8.62
CA ALA A 284 -16.60 -1.31 9.53
C ALA A 284 -17.76 -0.60 8.78
N VAL A 285 -17.45 0.04 7.65
CA VAL A 285 -18.45 0.75 6.83
C VAL A 285 -19.43 -0.22 6.18
N ALA A 286 -18.98 -1.40 5.74
CA ALA A 286 -19.87 -2.42 5.18
C ALA A 286 -20.86 -2.94 6.23
N ARG A 287 -20.39 -3.23 7.45
CA ARG A 287 -21.24 -3.66 8.57
C ARG A 287 -22.27 -2.61 8.94
N GLU A 288 -21.85 -1.35 9.03
CA GLU A 288 -22.75 -0.24 9.34
C GLU A 288 -23.81 -0.04 8.25
N LEU A 289 -23.43 -0.14 6.97
CA LEU A 289 -24.38 -0.06 5.86
C LEU A 289 -25.41 -1.20 5.92
N ARG A 290 -24.98 -2.45 6.18
CA ARG A 290 -25.90 -3.58 6.37
C ARG A 290 -26.86 -3.34 7.55
N ARG A 291 -26.35 -2.82 8.66
CA ARG A 291 -27.16 -2.49 9.85
C ARG A 291 -28.23 -1.45 9.53
N ARG A 292 -27.89 -0.40 8.79
CA ARG A 292 -28.85 0.64 8.36
C ARG A 292 -29.90 0.13 7.38
N LEU A 293 -29.57 -0.89 6.61
CA LEU A 293 -30.49 -1.58 5.71
C LEU A 293 -31.28 -2.71 6.39
N GLU A 294 -31.10 -2.88 7.71
CA GLU A 294 -31.77 -3.88 8.54
C GLU A 294 -31.54 -5.32 8.02
N LEU A 295 -30.33 -5.59 7.53
CA LEU A 295 -29.93 -6.92 7.03
C LEU A 295 -29.20 -7.72 8.12
N ALA A 296 -29.68 -8.93 8.40
CA ALA A 296 -28.97 -9.89 9.23
C ALA A 296 -27.66 -10.34 8.56
N PRO A 297 -26.66 -10.87 9.30
CA PRO A 297 -25.40 -11.33 8.71
C PRO A 297 -25.59 -12.39 7.62
N THR A 298 -26.56 -13.29 7.77
CA THR A 298 -26.85 -14.35 6.79
C THR A 298 -27.71 -13.89 5.61
N ASP A 299 -28.23 -12.65 5.61
CA ASP A 299 -29.06 -12.17 4.50
C ASP A 299 -28.22 -11.88 3.25
N ARG A 300 -28.72 -12.28 2.08
CA ARG A 300 -28.13 -11.88 0.80
C ARG A 300 -28.31 -10.36 0.58
N PHE A 301 -27.23 -9.69 0.19
CA PHE A 301 -27.29 -8.25 -0.07
C PHE A 301 -28.16 -7.94 -1.32
N PRO A 302 -28.96 -6.86 -1.34
CA PRO A 302 -29.83 -6.53 -2.47
C PRO A 302 -29.08 -6.39 -3.81
N GLU A 303 -29.75 -6.74 -4.92
CA GLU A 303 -29.19 -6.59 -6.28
C GLU A 303 -29.37 -5.18 -6.85
N ASP A 304 -30.38 -4.44 -6.37
CA ASP A 304 -30.72 -3.08 -6.79
C ASP A 304 -29.78 -2.03 -6.15
N LEU A 305 -28.51 -2.09 -6.53
CA LEU A 305 -27.46 -1.15 -6.09
C LEU A 305 -27.59 0.19 -6.81
N PRO A 306 -27.26 1.33 -6.16
CA PRO A 306 -27.19 2.64 -6.81
C PRO A 306 -25.95 2.78 -7.73
N VAL A 307 -25.66 1.77 -8.56
CA VAL A 307 -24.54 1.75 -9.51
C VAL A 307 -25.03 1.27 -10.87
N ALA A 308 -24.97 2.12 -11.89
CA ALA A 308 -25.18 1.74 -13.28
C ALA A 308 -23.88 1.17 -13.85
N ALA A 309 -23.82 -0.16 -14.00
CA ALA A 309 -22.65 -0.83 -14.56
C ALA A 309 -22.85 -1.18 -16.04
N VAL A 310 -21.90 -0.82 -16.90
CA VAL A 310 -21.90 -1.20 -18.32
C VAL A 310 -20.80 -2.21 -18.65
N ALA A 311 -21.08 -3.07 -19.63
CA ALA A 311 -20.08 -3.94 -20.21
C ALA A 311 -19.12 -3.12 -21.10
N PRO A 312 -17.81 -3.39 -21.04
CA PRO A 312 -16.79 -2.52 -21.63
C PRO A 312 -16.64 -2.62 -23.15
N PRO A 313 -15.83 -1.72 -23.72
CA PRO A 313 -15.07 -2.01 -24.94
C PRO A 313 -14.19 -3.28 -24.76
N LYS A 314 -14.01 -4.07 -25.82
CA LYS A 314 -13.39 -5.43 -25.82
C LYS A 314 -11.95 -5.55 -25.26
N ARG A 315 -11.30 -4.48 -24.81
CA ARG A 315 -9.87 -4.44 -24.46
C ARG A 315 -9.68 -4.43 -22.94
N GLN A 316 -8.83 -5.33 -22.43
CA GLN A 316 -8.43 -5.39 -21.03
C GLN A 316 -7.12 -4.62 -20.83
N ILE A 317 -7.06 -3.81 -19.77
CA ILE A 317 -5.83 -3.14 -19.33
C ILE A 317 -5.29 -3.87 -18.11
N ARG A 318 -3.99 -4.16 -18.10
CA ARG A 318 -3.35 -4.84 -16.98
C ARG A 318 -3.49 -4.00 -15.70
N GLY A 319 -4.03 -4.60 -14.65
CA GLY A 319 -4.11 -3.99 -13.32
C GLY A 319 -5.31 -3.06 -13.08
N VAL A 320 -5.96 -2.57 -14.14
CA VAL A 320 -7.24 -1.84 -14.04
C VAL A 320 -8.40 -2.83 -14.23
N THR A 321 -9.31 -2.85 -13.25
CA THR A 321 -10.50 -3.73 -13.24
C THR A 321 -11.79 -2.96 -13.52
N GLY A 322 -11.77 -1.63 -13.45
CA GLY A 322 -12.87 -0.77 -13.83
C GLY A 322 -12.53 0.70 -13.63
N ALA A 323 -13.35 1.57 -14.20
CA ALA A 323 -13.32 3.02 -14.03
C ALA A 323 -14.74 3.53 -13.90
N GLY A 324 -14.96 4.54 -13.06
CA GLY A 324 -16.30 5.02 -12.78
C GLY A 324 -16.30 6.38 -12.12
N GLY A 325 -17.49 6.84 -11.79
CA GLY A 325 -17.69 8.12 -11.12
C GLY A 325 -19.14 8.34 -10.72
N ARG A 326 -19.40 9.45 -10.04
CA ARG A 326 -20.75 9.85 -9.66
C ARG A 326 -21.52 10.39 -10.88
N ILE A 327 -22.81 10.08 -10.97
CA ILE A 327 -23.66 10.58 -12.06
C ILE A 327 -24.22 11.94 -11.65
N GLY A 328 -23.55 13.03 -12.02
CA GLY A 328 -23.95 14.40 -11.65
C GLY A 328 -24.19 14.55 -10.14
N ASP A 329 -25.30 15.21 -9.77
CA ASP A 329 -25.75 15.35 -8.38
C ASP A 329 -26.61 14.18 -7.89
N SER A 330 -26.71 13.09 -8.66
CA SER A 330 -27.50 11.93 -8.24
C SER A 330 -26.84 11.17 -7.09
N GLU A 331 -27.67 10.36 -6.44
CA GLU A 331 -27.28 9.42 -5.39
C GLU A 331 -26.81 8.08 -5.96
N SER A 332 -26.29 8.09 -7.20
CA SER A 332 -25.88 6.90 -7.95
C SER A 332 -24.51 7.08 -8.60
N ALA A 333 -23.83 5.96 -8.86
CA ALA A 333 -22.55 5.91 -9.56
C ALA A 333 -22.69 5.24 -10.94
N TYR A 334 -21.75 5.53 -11.82
CA TYR A 334 -21.55 4.82 -13.08
C TYR A 334 -20.25 4.02 -13.02
N LEU A 335 -20.25 2.82 -13.60
CA LEU A 335 -19.10 1.93 -13.61
C LEU A 335 -18.92 1.26 -14.97
N VAL A 336 -17.75 1.43 -15.55
CA VAL A 336 -17.25 0.65 -16.69
C VAL A 336 -16.28 -0.39 -16.15
N LEU A 337 -16.62 -1.68 -16.26
CA LEU A 337 -15.73 -2.77 -15.82
C LEU A 337 -14.72 -3.12 -16.91
N ALA A 338 -13.48 -3.52 -16.58
CA ALA A 338 -12.53 -3.99 -17.59
C ALA A 338 -12.76 -5.48 -17.94
N GLY A 339 -12.93 -5.79 -19.23
CA GLY A 339 -13.15 -7.15 -19.75
C GLY A 339 -14.57 -7.75 -19.54
N SER A 340 -14.76 -9.00 -20.00
CA SER A 340 -16.02 -9.74 -19.79
C SER A 340 -16.08 -10.30 -18.36
N ALA A 341 -16.58 -9.50 -17.43
CA ALA A 341 -16.80 -9.94 -16.06
C ALA A 341 -18.02 -10.90 -16.02
N ARG A 342 -17.85 -12.09 -15.41
CA ARG A 342 -18.98 -12.92 -14.98
C ARG A 342 -19.87 -12.11 -14.01
N MET A 343 -21.12 -12.53 -13.81
CA MET A 343 -22.08 -11.79 -12.99
C MET A 343 -21.58 -11.52 -11.57
N GLU A 344 -20.86 -12.47 -10.97
CA GLU A 344 -20.28 -12.36 -9.63
C GLU A 344 -19.18 -11.29 -9.59
N SER A 345 -18.32 -11.26 -10.62
CA SER A 345 -17.28 -10.23 -10.77
C SER A 345 -17.89 -8.84 -11.00
N ARG A 346 -19.02 -8.76 -11.71
CA ARG A 346 -19.76 -7.49 -11.90
C ARG A 346 -20.33 -6.98 -10.58
N ARG A 347 -20.95 -7.85 -9.80
CA ARG A 347 -21.52 -7.50 -8.49
C ARG A 347 -20.45 -7.04 -7.50
N PHE A 348 -19.31 -7.74 -7.46
CA PHE A 348 -18.18 -7.32 -6.64
C PHE A 348 -17.63 -5.96 -7.09
N GLY A 349 -17.52 -5.73 -8.40
CA GLY A 349 -17.13 -4.43 -8.95
C GLY A 349 -18.09 -3.29 -8.59
N MET A 350 -19.41 -3.53 -8.67
CA MET A 350 -20.42 -2.55 -8.25
C MET A 350 -20.34 -2.26 -6.74
N ALA A 351 -20.15 -3.29 -5.90
CA ALA A 351 -19.95 -3.09 -4.47
C ALA A 351 -18.70 -2.25 -4.16
N ARG A 352 -17.60 -2.45 -4.90
CA ARG A 352 -16.42 -1.57 -4.79
C ARG A 352 -16.69 -0.15 -5.27
N ALA A 353 -17.49 0.03 -6.32
CA ALA A 353 -17.87 1.36 -6.79
C ALA A 353 -18.65 2.15 -5.73
N LEU A 354 -19.51 1.50 -4.93
CA LEU A 354 -20.18 2.15 -3.80
C LEU A 354 -19.17 2.75 -2.81
N TRP A 355 -18.09 2.02 -2.50
CA TRP A 355 -17.03 2.53 -1.64
C TRP A 355 -16.39 3.78 -2.24
N HIS A 356 -15.88 3.71 -3.47
CA HIS A 356 -15.13 4.83 -4.04
C HIS A 356 -16.01 6.06 -4.37
N ALA A 357 -17.28 5.86 -4.74
CA ALA A 357 -18.21 6.94 -5.04
C ALA A 357 -18.89 7.52 -3.78
N GLY A 358 -19.04 6.71 -2.72
CA GLY A 358 -19.72 7.07 -1.48
C GLY A 358 -18.79 7.57 -0.38
N VAL A 359 -17.59 7.00 -0.26
CA VAL A 359 -16.67 7.31 0.84
C VAL A 359 -15.65 8.36 0.42
N SER A 360 -15.61 9.47 1.16
CA SER A 360 -14.57 10.47 0.95
C SER A 360 -13.25 10.06 1.59
N HIS A 361 -12.17 10.30 0.85
CA HIS A 361 -10.80 10.19 1.35
C HIS A 361 -10.22 11.56 1.72
N THR A 362 -10.97 12.65 1.50
CA THR A 362 -10.55 14.01 1.82
C THR A 362 -11.20 14.47 3.12
N VAL A 363 -10.39 14.96 4.06
CA VAL A 363 -10.89 15.49 5.34
C VAL A 363 -11.86 16.64 5.09
N GLY A 364 -13.06 16.55 5.66
CA GLY A 364 -14.11 17.57 5.55
C GLY A 364 -15.01 17.46 4.32
N ALA A 365 -14.71 16.57 3.36
CA ALA A 365 -15.59 16.29 2.24
C ALA A 365 -16.66 15.26 2.64
N ARG A 366 -17.94 15.60 2.40
CA ARG A 366 -19.08 14.70 2.67
C ARG A 366 -19.32 13.66 1.57
N ARG A 367 -18.74 13.84 0.39
CA ARG A 367 -18.96 12.96 -0.77
C ARG A 367 -17.65 12.30 -1.20
N GLY A 368 -17.77 11.08 -1.73
CA GLY A 368 -16.67 10.34 -2.36
C GLY A 368 -16.12 11.01 -3.61
N ALA A 369 -15.18 10.36 -4.28
CA ALA A 369 -14.52 10.94 -5.44
C ALA A 369 -15.50 11.10 -6.62
N ALA A 370 -15.36 12.20 -7.37
CA ALA A 370 -16.15 12.45 -8.58
C ALA A 370 -15.88 11.34 -9.63
N GLU A 371 -14.61 10.98 -9.81
CA GLU A 371 -14.15 9.84 -10.59
C GLU A 371 -13.26 8.92 -9.75
N PHE A 372 -13.25 7.63 -10.07
CA PHE A 372 -12.44 6.63 -9.40
C PHE A 372 -12.01 5.51 -10.35
N LEU A 373 -10.96 4.80 -9.94
CA LEU A 373 -10.56 3.54 -10.57
C LEU A 373 -10.80 2.37 -9.62
N LEU A 374 -11.14 1.23 -10.19
CA LEU A 374 -11.06 -0.06 -9.51
C LEU A 374 -9.78 -0.74 -10.00
N THR A 375 -8.78 -0.88 -9.15
CA THR A 375 -7.50 -1.47 -9.55
C THR A 375 -7.14 -2.68 -8.69
N LYS A 376 -6.09 -3.39 -9.09
CA LYS A 376 -5.42 -4.42 -8.28
C LYS A 376 -4.32 -3.84 -7.38
N ALA A 377 -4.17 -2.51 -7.31
CA ALA A 377 -3.16 -1.89 -6.46
C ALA A 377 -3.40 -2.22 -4.97
N THR A 378 -2.32 -2.12 -4.20
CA THR A 378 -2.35 -2.26 -2.74
C THR A 378 -2.44 -0.92 -2.02
N SER A 379 -2.88 0.15 -2.68
CA SER A 379 -3.15 1.41 -2.00
C SER A 379 -4.23 1.24 -0.92
N THR A 380 -4.17 2.06 0.13
CA THR A 380 -5.08 2.00 1.28
C THR A 380 -6.54 2.07 0.84
N SER A 381 -6.88 2.99 -0.08
CA SER A 381 -8.24 3.10 -0.62
C SER A 381 -8.68 1.83 -1.36
N GLN A 382 -7.80 1.25 -2.19
CA GLN A 382 -8.11 0.03 -2.97
C GLN A 382 -8.25 -1.21 -2.07
N GLN A 383 -7.44 -1.32 -1.01
CA GLN A 383 -7.57 -2.37 0.02
C GLN A 383 -8.89 -2.24 0.79
N ALA A 384 -9.21 -1.03 1.27
CA ALA A 384 -10.45 -0.75 1.97
C ALA A 384 -11.69 -0.99 1.08
N GLY A 385 -11.65 -0.61 -0.18
CA GLY A 385 -12.74 -0.86 -1.12
C GLY A 385 -12.98 -2.35 -1.39
N ARG A 386 -11.92 -3.16 -1.50
CA ARG A 386 -12.04 -4.63 -1.60
C ARG A 386 -12.63 -5.24 -0.34
N ALA A 387 -12.16 -4.79 0.83
CA ALA A 387 -12.64 -5.24 2.13
C ALA A 387 -14.12 -4.90 2.35
N PHE A 388 -14.51 -3.66 2.01
CA PHE A 388 -15.90 -3.22 2.01
C PHE A 388 -16.77 -4.10 1.13
N ALA A 389 -16.37 -4.34 -0.13
CA ALA A 389 -17.15 -5.16 -1.05
C ALA A 389 -17.29 -6.61 -0.57
N ALA A 390 -16.22 -7.20 -0.04
CA ALA A 390 -16.24 -8.56 0.51
C ALA A 390 -17.22 -8.67 1.70
N GLU A 391 -17.12 -7.77 2.67
CA GLU A 391 -17.94 -7.79 3.88
C GLU A 391 -19.40 -7.41 3.62
N LEU A 392 -19.64 -6.50 2.65
CA LEU A 392 -20.98 -6.10 2.27
C LEU A 392 -21.75 -7.28 1.64
N LEU A 393 -21.09 -8.01 0.73
CA LEU A 393 -21.70 -9.07 -0.05
C LEU A 393 -21.75 -10.40 0.71
N ALA A 394 -20.70 -10.74 1.45
CA ALA A 394 -20.58 -11.96 2.23
C ALA A 394 -19.87 -11.64 3.58
N PRO A 395 -20.63 -11.21 4.59
CA PRO A 395 -20.06 -10.79 5.87
C PRO A 395 -19.46 -11.98 6.62
N ALA A 396 -18.31 -11.76 7.26
CA ALA A 396 -17.58 -12.81 7.97
C ALA A 396 -18.44 -13.50 9.05
N ASP A 397 -19.28 -12.74 9.75
CA ASP A 397 -20.18 -13.29 10.78
C ASP A 397 -21.23 -14.22 10.16
N GLY A 398 -21.81 -13.86 9.01
CA GLY A 398 -22.76 -14.72 8.30
C GLY A 398 -22.11 -15.99 7.75
N ILE A 399 -20.88 -15.89 7.26
CA ILE A 399 -20.09 -17.05 6.83
C ILE A 399 -19.81 -17.99 8.02
N ARG A 400 -19.41 -17.44 9.17
CA ARG A 400 -19.20 -18.21 10.40
C ARG A 400 -20.47 -18.92 10.85
N ASP A 401 -21.62 -18.25 10.81
CA ASP A 401 -22.90 -18.86 11.19
C ASP A 401 -23.29 -20.03 10.29
N MET A 402 -22.92 -19.98 9.00
CA MET A 402 -23.21 -21.04 8.02
C MET A 402 -22.21 -22.21 8.10
N LEU A 403 -20.92 -21.93 8.31
CA LEU A 403 -19.86 -22.95 8.37
C LEU A 403 -19.68 -23.54 9.78
N GLY A 404 -20.19 -22.88 10.83
CA GLY A 404 -20.08 -23.31 12.21
C GLY A 404 -18.86 -22.75 12.96
N ALA A 405 -18.57 -23.35 14.13
CA ALA A 405 -17.63 -22.80 15.11
C ALA A 405 -16.15 -22.80 14.67
N ASP A 406 -15.77 -23.69 13.74
CA ASP A 406 -14.43 -23.74 13.16
C ASP A 406 -14.51 -23.73 11.62
N PRO A 407 -14.51 -22.54 11.00
CA PRO A 407 -14.63 -22.38 9.55
C PRO A 407 -13.29 -22.59 8.79
N GLY A 408 -12.16 -22.73 9.49
CA GLY A 408 -10.84 -22.89 8.89
C GLY A 408 -10.65 -24.13 7.99
N PRO A 409 -11.15 -25.32 8.36
CA PRO A 409 -11.01 -26.54 7.55
C PRO A 409 -12.13 -26.76 6.53
N ALA A 410 -12.93 -25.72 6.20
CA ALA A 410 -14.04 -25.85 5.26
C ALA A 410 -13.58 -26.38 3.89
N SER A 411 -14.32 -27.35 3.37
CA SER A 411 -14.11 -27.95 2.05
C SER A 411 -14.49 -26.98 0.92
N GLN A 412 -13.98 -27.24 -0.29
CA GLN A 412 -14.34 -26.43 -1.45
C GLN A 412 -15.84 -26.43 -1.76
N GLU A 413 -16.52 -27.55 -1.51
CA GLU A 413 -17.97 -27.70 -1.71
C GLU A 413 -18.75 -26.80 -0.73
N GLU A 414 -18.37 -26.80 0.56
CA GLU A 414 -18.98 -25.91 1.56
C GLU A 414 -18.75 -24.42 1.24
N LEU A 415 -17.55 -24.06 0.76
CA LEU A 415 -17.25 -22.70 0.33
C LEU A 415 -18.10 -22.26 -0.87
N ASP A 416 -18.35 -23.17 -1.82
CA ASP A 416 -19.16 -22.89 -3.01
C ASP A 416 -20.66 -22.78 -2.66
N ASP A 417 -21.18 -23.60 -1.74
CA ASP A 417 -22.56 -23.50 -1.23
C ASP A 417 -22.82 -22.15 -0.53
N VAL A 418 -21.89 -21.73 0.33
CA VAL A 418 -21.95 -20.41 0.99
C VAL A 418 -21.85 -19.28 -0.05
N ALA A 419 -21.02 -19.44 -1.07
CA ALA A 419 -20.89 -18.47 -2.14
C ALA A 419 -22.16 -18.34 -2.97
N GLU A 420 -22.84 -19.45 -3.28
CA GLU A 420 -24.12 -19.46 -3.96
C GLU A 420 -25.20 -18.74 -3.16
N HIS A 421 -25.29 -19.01 -1.85
CA HIS A 421 -26.22 -18.35 -0.93
C HIS A 421 -26.06 -16.82 -0.96
N PHE A 422 -24.82 -16.33 -0.80
CA PHE A 422 -24.53 -14.89 -0.86
C PHE A 422 -24.56 -14.33 -2.30
N GLY A 423 -24.52 -15.18 -3.33
CA GLY A 423 -24.43 -14.80 -4.74
C GLY A 423 -23.12 -14.11 -5.09
N THR A 424 -22.00 -14.64 -4.59
CA THR A 424 -20.63 -14.17 -4.82
C THR A 424 -19.76 -15.32 -5.35
N ALA A 425 -18.49 -15.05 -5.66
CA ALA A 425 -17.54 -16.09 -6.02
C ALA A 425 -16.97 -16.80 -4.78
N GLY A 426 -16.76 -18.12 -4.84
CA GLY A 426 -16.15 -18.91 -3.74
C GLY A 426 -14.82 -18.35 -3.24
N LEU A 427 -14.03 -17.73 -4.12
CA LEU A 427 -12.79 -17.04 -3.75
C LEU A 427 -13.00 -15.91 -2.73
N VAL A 428 -14.13 -15.19 -2.78
CA VAL A 428 -14.46 -14.14 -1.79
C VAL A 428 -14.70 -14.77 -0.42
N ILE A 429 -15.39 -15.91 -0.36
CA ILE A 429 -15.64 -16.64 0.89
C ILE A 429 -14.31 -17.16 1.46
N ALA A 430 -13.48 -17.80 0.63
CA ALA A 430 -12.16 -18.29 1.04
C ALA A 430 -11.28 -17.18 1.63
N HIS A 431 -11.26 -15.99 1.01
CA HIS A 431 -10.52 -14.85 1.54
C HIS A 431 -11.12 -14.29 2.83
N GLN A 432 -12.44 -14.31 3.01
CA GLN A 432 -13.07 -13.89 4.27
C GLN A 432 -12.71 -14.83 5.42
N VAL A 433 -12.71 -16.14 5.16
CA VAL A 433 -12.26 -17.14 6.14
C VAL A 433 -10.80 -16.89 6.52
N ALA A 434 -9.91 -16.79 5.54
CA ALA A 434 -8.47 -16.61 5.79
C ALA A 434 -8.13 -15.30 6.53
N ASN A 435 -8.77 -14.18 6.15
CA ASN A 435 -8.38 -12.86 6.65
C ASN A 435 -9.09 -12.43 7.94
N GLN A 436 -10.28 -12.96 8.22
CA GLN A 436 -11.08 -12.53 9.38
C GLN A 436 -11.41 -13.64 10.37
N LEU A 437 -11.51 -14.90 9.91
CA LEU A 437 -11.92 -16.01 10.77
C LEU A 437 -10.73 -16.83 11.27
N ALA A 438 -9.71 -17.04 10.44
CA ALA A 438 -8.51 -17.79 10.82
C ALA A 438 -7.51 -17.00 11.68
N GLU A 439 -7.52 -15.66 11.61
CA GLU A 439 -6.69 -14.81 12.48
C GLU A 439 -7.26 -14.63 13.90
N GLN A 440 -8.49 -15.08 14.15
CA GLN A 440 -9.19 -14.96 15.44
C GLN A 440 -9.24 -16.29 16.23
N SER A 441 -8.73 -17.37 15.65
CA SER A 441 -8.58 -18.71 16.25
C SER A 441 -7.17 -18.90 16.78
#